data_AF-A0A8X6GM91-F1
#
_entry.id   AF-A0A8X6GM91-F1
#
_cell.length_a   1.000
_cell.length_b   1.000
_cell.length_c   1.000
_cell.angle_alpha   90.00
_cell.angle_beta   90.00
_cell.angle_gamma   90.00
#
_symmetry.space_group_name_H-M   'P 1'
#
loop_
_entity.id
_entity.type
_entity.pdbx_description
1 polymer ?
#
loop_
_entity_poly.entity_id
_entity_poly.type
_entity_poly.pdbx_seq_one_letter_code
_entity_poly.pdbx_strand_id
1 'polypeptide(L)'
;MAMELKEGVYNETLINIEDKCLTIANKVLIQLGMPAPTRATIGSFDVDLRREQSYNISDLQLYVQSYIPKLTCEQKGIYDRIMQMINDGVGGPSWMHQEELGKHFLSD
;
A
#
# COMPACT_ATOMS: atom_id res chain seq x y z
N MET A 1 -8.25 34.50 18.32
CA MET A 1 -8.10 33.68 19.55
C MET A 1 -9.06 32.49 19.67
N ALA A 2 -10.38 32.63 19.85
CA ALA A 2 -11.25 31.44 20.03
C ALA A 2 -11.52 30.64 18.74
N MET A 3 -11.53 31.29 17.57
CA MET A 3 -11.68 30.61 16.27
C MET A 3 -10.41 29.89 15.82
N GLU A 4 -9.23 30.48 16.05
CA GLU A 4 -7.94 29.88 15.69
C GLU A 4 -7.64 28.58 16.46
N LEU A 5 -8.09 28.48 17.72
CA LEU A 5 -8.05 27.23 18.49
C LEU A 5 -8.94 26.14 17.87
N LYS A 6 -10.10 26.50 17.33
CA LYS A 6 -10.99 25.54 16.66
C LYS A 6 -10.42 25.07 15.34
N GLU A 7 -9.85 25.98 14.55
CA GLU A 7 -9.22 25.64 13.27
C GLU A 7 -7.97 24.78 13.46
N GLY A 8 -7.13 25.08 14.46
CA GLY A 8 -5.97 24.27 14.82
C GLY A 8 -6.35 22.84 15.22
N VAL A 9 -7.29 22.69 16.17
CA VAL A 9 -7.76 21.37 16.63
C VAL A 9 -8.49 20.61 15.52
N TYR A 10 -9.25 21.30 14.68
CA TYR A 10 -9.93 20.70 13.53
C TYR A 10 -8.92 20.15 12.52
N ASN A 11 -7.89 20.93 12.18
CA ASN A 11 -6.84 20.52 11.27
C ASN A 11 -6.01 19.35 11.81
N GLU A 12 -5.62 19.38 13.09
CA GLU A 12 -4.94 18.25 13.74
C GLU A 12 -5.78 16.98 13.72
N THR A 13 -7.09 17.12 13.93
CA THR A 13 -8.02 15.99 13.85
C THR A 13 -8.09 15.43 12.43
N LEU A 14 -8.14 16.28 11.40
CA LEU A 14 -8.11 15.84 10.01
C LEU A 14 -6.81 15.12 9.65
N ILE A 15 -5.65 15.60 10.14
CA ILE A 15 -4.36 14.93 9.94
C ILE A 15 -4.39 13.52 10.55
N ASN A 16 -4.85 13.41 11.80
CA ASN A 16 -4.94 12.12 12.49
C ASN A 16 -5.89 11.13 11.80
N ILE A 17 -7.01 11.61 11.25
CA ILE A 17 -7.94 10.78 10.48
C ILE A 17 -7.30 10.37 9.16
N GLU A 18 -6.65 11.29 8.46
CA GLU A 18 -6.01 11.01 7.18
C GLU A 18 -4.89 9.96 7.34
N ASP A 19 -4.01 10.09 8.32
CA ASP A 19 -2.92 9.14 8.58
C ASP A 19 -3.46 7.72 8.87
N LYS A 20 -4.61 7.63 9.57
CA LYS A 20 -5.31 6.35 9.76
C LYS A 20 -5.90 5.80 8.46
N CYS A 21 -6.50 6.65 7.63
CA CYS A 21 -7.06 6.25 6.34
C CYS A 21 -5.97 5.74 5.38
N LEU A 22 -4.80 6.38 5.41
CA LEU A 22 -3.61 5.96 4.67
C LEU A 22 -3.11 4.62 5.16
N THR A 23 -3.02 4.43 6.48
CA THR A 23 -2.59 3.15 7.07
C THR A 23 -3.53 1.98 6.71
N ILE A 24 -4.84 2.22 6.66
CA ILE A 24 -5.85 1.15 6.50
C ILE A 24 -6.19 0.90 5.03
N ALA A 25 -6.32 1.96 4.23
CA ALA A 25 -6.87 1.89 2.88
C ALA A 25 -5.96 2.51 1.81
N ASN A 26 -4.81 3.05 2.21
CA ASN A 26 -3.90 3.82 1.36
C ASN A 26 -4.62 4.92 0.56
N LYS A 27 -5.59 5.58 1.19
CA LYS A 27 -6.39 6.65 0.58
C LYS A 27 -6.28 7.92 1.40
N VAL A 28 -6.06 9.03 0.70
CA VAL A 28 -6.14 10.39 1.27
C VAL A 28 -7.59 10.80 1.46
N LEU A 29 -7.86 11.77 2.35
CA LEU A 29 -9.23 12.18 2.68
C LEU A 29 -10.02 12.68 1.47
N ILE A 30 -9.35 13.35 0.53
CA ILE A 30 -10.00 13.85 -0.69
C ILE A 30 -10.54 12.73 -1.58
N GLN A 31 -9.90 11.56 -1.59
CA GLN A 31 -10.39 10.37 -2.32
C GLN A 31 -11.58 9.70 -1.63
N LEU A 32 -11.81 10.02 -0.35
CA LEU A 32 -12.94 9.55 0.45
C LEU A 32 -14.08 10.60 0.51
N GLY A 33 -13.97 11.71 -0.22
CA GLY A 33 -14.95 12.80 -0.21
C GLY A 33 -14.86 13.72 1.01
N MET A 34 -13.74 13.70 1.74
CA MET A 34 -13.49 14.53 2.92
C MET A 34 -12.51 15.67 2.61
N PRO A 35 -12.57 16.80 3.35
CA PRO A 35 -11.64 17.91 3.17
C PRO A 35 -10.20 17.51 3.52
N ALA A 36 -9.25 17.92 2.68
CA ALA A 36 -7.84 17.66 2.90
C ALA A 36 -7.30 18.49 4.09
N PRO A 37 -6.46 17.90 4.95
CA PRO A 37 -5.81 18.66 6.02
C PRO A 37 -4.75 19.61 5.46
N THR A 38 -4.59 20.75 6.12
CA THR A 38 -3.51 21.69 5.87
C THR A 38 -2.28 21.26 6.67
N ARG A 39 -1.41 20.43 6.07
CA ARG A 39 -0.11 20.10 6.69
C ARG A 39 0.89 21.23 6.43
N ALA A 40 1.56 21.74 7.46
CA ALA A 40 2.70 22.66 7.29
C ALA A 40 3.94 21.94 6.71
N THR A 41 3.96 20.61 6.77
CA THR A 41 5.04 19.71 6.32
C THR A 41 4.51 18.74 5.26
N ILE A 42 4.13 19.25 4.09
CA ILE A 42 3.67 18.45 2.93
C ILE A 42 4.81 17.56 2.37
N GLY A 43 6.07 17.87 2.68
CA GLY A 43 7.22 17.27 2.01
C GLY A 43 7.61 15.84 2.41
N SER A 44 7.40 15.39 3.64
CA SER A 44 7.91 14.07 4.07
C SER A 44 6.94 12.92 3.79
N PHE A 45 5.66 13.11 4.11
CA PHE A 45 4.65 12.07 3.96
C PHE A 45 4.38 11.74 2.47
N ASP A 46 4.32 12.76 1.62
CA ASP A 46 4.16 12.60 0.18
C ASP A 46 5.35 11.87 -0.46
N VAL A 47 6.57 12.06 0.06
CA VAL A 47 7.78 11.43 -0.47
C VAL A 47 7.83 9.95 -0.16
N ASP A 48 7.52 9.54 1.06
CA ASP A 48 7.49 8.11 1.43
C ASP A 48 6.39 7.38 0.67
N LEU A 49 5.19 7.95 0.62
CA LEU A 49 4.06 7.39 -0.12
C LEU A 49 4.37 7.31 -1.63
N ARG A 50 4.94 8.36 -2.22
CA ARG A 50 5.34 8.33 -3.63
C ARG A 50 6.46 7.35 -3.88
N ARG A 51 7.41 7.16 -2.96
CA ARG A 51 8.46 6.13 -3.08
C ARG A 51 7.86 4.73 -3.07
N GLU A 52 6.86 4.50 -2.22
CA GLU A 52 6.14 3.23 -2.13
C GLU A 52 5.19 3.00 -3.31
N GLN A 53 4.77 4.06 -4.02
CA GLN A 53 3.95 3.94 -5.22
C GLN A 53 4.75 4.04 -6.53
N SER A 54 6.02 4.46 -6.49
CA SER A 54 6.88 4.65 -7.67
C SER A 54 7.55 3.37 -8.15
N TYR A 55 6.83 2.24 -8.14
CA TYR A 55 7.34 1.03 -8.76
C TYR A 55 7.17 1.12 -10.28
N ASN A 56 8.24 0.87 -11.02
CA ASN A 56 8.13 0.67 -12.46
C ASN A 56 7.47 -0.69 -12.70
N ILE A 57 6.18 -0.66 -13.05
CA ILE A 57 5.39 -1.87 -13.30
C ILE A 57 6.05 -2.74 -14.37
N SER A 58 6.66 -2.13 -15.39
CA SER A 58 7.36 -2.87 -16.45
C SER A 58 8.59 -3.61 -15.92
N ASP A 59 9.38 -2.96 -15.07
CA ASP A 59 10.58 -3.59 -14.48
C ASP A 59 10.19 -4.72 -13.52
N LEU A 60 9.13 -4.51 -12.73
CA LEU A 60 8.61 -5.54 -11.83
C LEU A 60 8.05 -6.73 -12.60
N GLN A 61 7.34 -6.48 -13.70
CA GLN A 61 6.86 -7.55 -14.59
C GLN A 61 8.02 -8.33 -15.20
N LEU A 62 9.05 -7.65 -15.71
CA LEU A 62 10.24 -8.30 -16.26
C LEU A 62 10.97 -9.13 -15.20
N TYR A 63 11.07 -8.61 -13.98
CA TYR A 63 11.65 -9.33 -12.85
C TYR A 63 10.88 -10.62 -12.58
N VAL A 64 9.55 -10.54 -12.37
CA VAL A 64 8.71 -11.72 -12.14
C VAL A 64 8.84 -12.73 -13.28
N GLN A 65 8.76 -12.28 -14.55
CA GLN A 65 8.90 -13.14 -15.72
C GLN A 65 10.26 -13.86 -15.80
N SER A 66 11.34 -13.24 -15.32
CA SER A 66 12.66 -13.87 -15.28
C SER A 66 12.82 -14.94 -14.20
N TYR A 67 11.96 -14.91 -13.17
CA TYR A 67 11.98 -15.84 -12.04
C TYR A 67 10.97 -16.98 -12.18
N ILE A 68 9.87 -16.80 -12.92
CA ILE A 68 8.90 -17.89 -13.20
C ILE A 68 9.58 -19.18 -13.72
N PRO A 69 10.54 -19.13 -14.66
CA PRO A 69 11.22 -20.32 -15.15
C PRO A 69 12.14 -20.99 -14.11
N LYS A 70 12.51 -20.27 -13.05
CA LYS A 70 13.39 -20.75 -11.98
C LYS A 70 12.61 -21.34 -10.79
N LEU A 71 11.28 -21.25 -10.81
CA LEU A 71 10.44 -21.78 -9.74
C LEU A 71 10.46 -23.31 -9.73
N THR A 72 10.59 -23.89 -8.54
CA THR A 72 10.33 -25.30 -8.31
C THR A 72 8.83 -25.63 -8.50
N CYS A 73 8.49 -26.90 -8.64
CA CYS A 73 7.09 -27.32 -8.83
C CYS A 73 6.17 -26.85 -7.68
N GLU A 74 6.68 -26.82 -6.45
CA GLU A 74 5.94 -26.34 -5.27
C GLU A 74 5.74 -24.82 -5.31
N GLN A 75 6.82 -24.06 -5.54
CA GLN A 75 6.76 -22.60 -5.66
C GLN A 75 5.86 -22.14 -6.81
N LYS A 76 5.86 -22.89 -7.93
CA LYS A 76 4.98 -22.64 -9.06
C LYS A 76 3.51 -22.86 -8.70
N GLY A 77 3.20 -23.92 -7.95
CA GLY A 77 1.84 -24.15 -7.44
C GLY A 77 1.33 -23.03 -6.55
N ILE A 78 2.18 -22.47 -5.69
CA ILE A 78 1.85 -21.31 -4.84
C ILE A 78 1.66 -20.05 -5.71
N TYR A 79 2.55 -19.80 -6.66
CA TYR A 79 2.46 -18.67 -7.60
C TYR A 79 1.16 -18.70 -8.40
N ASP A 80 0.80 -19.85 -8.98
CA ASP A 80 -0.42 -20.01 -9.77
C ASP A 80 -1.68 -19.77 -8.92
N ARG A 81 -1.67 -20.24 -7.66
CA ARG A 81 -2.75 -19.97 -6.69
C ARG A 81 -2.90 -18.48 -6.40
N ILE A 82 -1.79 -17.78 -6.18
CA ILE A 82 -1.79 -16.33 -5.91
C ILE A 82 -2.33 -15.57 -7.12
N MET A 83 -1.86 -15.89 -8.33
CA MET A 83 -2.34 -15.26 -9.56
C MET A 83 -3.84 -15.51 -9.81
N GLN A 84 -4.34 -16.72 -9.51
CA GLN A 84 -5.77 -17.00 -9.56
C GLN A 84 -6.57 -16.11 -8.60
N MET A 85 -6.15 -16.02 -7.34
CA MET A 85 -6.85 -15.17 -6.34
C MET A 85 -6.85 -13.67 -6.72
N ILE A 86 -5.76 -13.19 -7.33
CA ILE A 86 -5.67 -11.81 -7.85
C ILE A 86 -6.65 -11.61 -9.01
N ASN A 87 -6.69 -12.54 -9.97
CA ASN A 87 -7.60 -12.48 -11.11
C ASN A 87 -9.08 -12.59 -10.69
N ASP A 88 -9.36 -13.36 -9.65
CA ASP A 88 -10.70 -13.53 -9.08
C ASP A 88 -11.14 -12.33 -8.21
N GLY A 89 -10.26 -11.33 -8.02
CA GLY A 89 -10.54 -10.15 -7.22
C GLY A 89 -10.61 -10.40 -5.71
N VAL A 90 -10.08 -11.54 -5.24
CA VAL A 90 -10.07 -11.96 -3.82
C VAL A 90 -8.80 -11.46 -3.10
N GLY A 91 -8.14 -10.44 -3.64
CA GLY A 91 -6.91 -9.81 -3.11
C GLY A 91 -7.10 -8.99 -1.82
N GLY A 92 -8.01 -9.41 -0.95
CA GLY A 92 -8.24 -8.80 0.37
C GLY A 92 -7.26 -9.31 1.44
N PRO A 93 -7.25 -8.70 2.63
CA PRO A 93 -6.22 -8.80 3.71
C PRO A 93 -5.78 -10.21 4.15
N SER A 94 -6.45 -11.28 3.73
CA SER A 94 -6.00 -12.67 3.87
C SER A 94 -4.69 -13.00 3.11
N TRP A 95 -4.37 -12.26 2.05
CA TRP A 95 -3.12 -12.41 1.28
C TRP A 95 -1.83 -12.07 2.06
N MET A 96 -1.85 -11.04 2.92
CA MET A 96 -0.68 -10.61 3.68
C MET A 96 -0.21 -11.67 4.69
N HIS A 97 -1.11 -12.55 5.15
CA HIS A 97 -0.73 -13.68 6.02
C HIS A 97 0.07 -14.76 5.29
N GLN A 98 -0.02 -14.84 3.95
CA GLN A 98 0.79 -15.75 3.14
C GLN A 98 2.10 -15.10 2.67
N GLU A 99 2.20 -13.77 2.70
CA GLU A 99 3.40 -13.04 2.29
C GLU A 99 4.59 -13.34 3.22
N GLU A 100 4.36 -13.48 4.54
CA GLU A 100 5.38 -13.93 5.51
C GLU A 100 5.93 -15.33 5.21
N LEU A 101 5.13 -16.22 4.60
CA LEU A 101 5.61 -17.53 4.17
C LEU A 101 6.47 -17.40 2.91
N GLY A 102 6.10 -16.53 1.96
CA GLY A 102 6.80 -16.32 0.69
C GLY A 102 8.20 -15.72 0.80
N LYS A 103 8.49 -14.91 1.83
CA LYS A 103 9.82 -14.29 2.02
C LYS A 103 10.90 -15.33 2.35
N HIS A 104 10.51 -16.44 2.98
CA HIS A 104 11.37 -17.59 3.21
C HIS A 104 11.55 -18.49 1.97
N PHE A 105 10.65 -18.43 0.98
CA PHE A 105 10.73 -19.27 -0.23
C PHE A 105 11.68 -18.76 -1.32
N LEU A 106 12.05 -17.47 -1.30
CA LEU A 106 12.95 -16.87 -2.29
C LEU A 106 14.41 -16.77 -1.81
N SER A 107 14.70 -17.24 -0.59
CA SER A 107 16.02 -17.08 0.04
C SER A 107 16.85 -18.38 0.15
N ASP A 108 16.33 -19.52 -0.32
CA ASP A 108 17.08 -20.79 -0.42
C ASP A 108 17.20 -21.24 -1.89
#